data_AF-J9A0V3-F1
#
_entry.id   AF-J9A0V3-F1
#
_cell.length_a   1.000
_cell.length_b   1.000
_cell.length_c   1.000
_cell.angle_alpha   90.00
_cell.angle_beta   90.00
_cell.angle_gamma   90.00
#
_symmetry.space_group_name_H-M   'P 1'
#
loop_
_entity.id
_entity.type
_entity.pdbx_description
1 polymer ?
#
loop_
_entity_poly.entity_id
_entity_poly.type
_entity_poly.pdbx_seq_one_letter_code
_entity_poly.pdbx_strand_id
1 'polypeptide(L)' 'MATPKTDDFRLEHRGETLIVTHTPTGASYAFETEPEQGKVSAPSVEPADANTDYAEEEIRKTATELARLALVGSGKP' A
#
# COMPACT_ATOMS: atom_id res chain seq x y z
N MET A 1 -9.10 16.92 6.13
CA MET A 1 -9.21 15.46 6.35
C MET A 1 -7.88 15.00 6.91
N ALA A 2 -7.88 14.04 7.83
CA ALA A 2 -6.63 13.55 8.43
C ALA A 2 -5.87 12.68 7.42
N THR A 3 -4.55 12.68 7.49
CA THR A 3 -3.70 11.77 6.71
C THR A 3 -3.52 10.49 7.53
N PRO A 4 -3.72 9.29 6.96
CA PRO A 4 -3.53 8.05 7.71
C PRO A 4 -2.06 7.88 8.09
N LYS A 5 -1.81 7.38 9.30
CA LYS A 5 -0.43 7.16 9.76
C LYS A 5 0.13 5.93 9.09
N THR A 6 1.43 5.93 8.80
CA THR A 6 2.11 4.77 8.21
C THR A 6 2.07 3.54 9.11
N ASP A 7 1.96 3.70 10.43
CA ASP A 7 1.83 2.60 11.41
C ASP A 7 0.47 1.86 11.32
N ASP A 8 -0.56 2.52 10.78
CA ASP A 8 -1.86 1.89 10.52
C ASP A 8 -1.81 0.92 9.32
N PHE A 9 -0.69 0.87 8.58
CA PHE A 9 -0.53 0.01 7.42
C PHE A 9 0.41 -1.15 7.68
N ARG A 10 -0.04 -2.34 7.30
CA ARG A 10 0.78 -3.56 7.26
C ARG A 10 1.22 -3.81 5.82
N LEU A 11 2.50 -4.09 5.61
CA LEU A 11 3.05 -4.49 4.32
C LEU A 11 3.36 -6.00 4.33
N GLU A 12 2.91 -6.71 3.31
CA GLU A 12 3.20 -8.13 3.08
C GLU A 12 3.73 -8.34 1.67
N HIS A 13 4.96 -8.85 1.54
CA HIS A 13 5.50 -9.29 0.26
C HIS A 13 5.15 -10.75 0.01
N ARG A 14 4.44 -11.02 -1.08
CA ARG A 14 4.04 -12.34 -1.57
C ARG A 14 4.63 -12.56 -2.97
N GLY A 15 5.91 -12.93 -3.01
CA GLY A 15 6.65 -13.08 -4.27
C GLY A 15 6.78 -11.74 -4.98
N GLU A 16 6.16 -11.62 -6.15
CA GLU A 16 6.15 -10.41 -7.00
C GLU A 16 4.94 -9.50 -6.71
N THR A 17 4.24 -9.73 -5.60
CA THR A 17 3.12 -8.88 -5.17
C THR A 17 3.39 -8.31 -3.80
N LEU A 18 3.25 -7.00 -3.66
CA LEU A 18 3.25 -6.29 -2.39
C LEU A 18 1.83 -5.94 -2.01
N ILE A 19 1.39 -6.43 -0.86
CA ILE A 19 0.06 -6.17 -0.31
C ILE A 19 0.21 -5.17 0.81
N VAL A 20 -0.49 -4.04 0.70
CA VAL A 20 -0.56 -3.03 1.75
C VAL A 20 -1.95 -3.05 2.34
N THR A 21 -2.06 -3.43 3.62
CA THR A 21 -3.34 -3.52 4.33
C THR A 21 -3.46 -2.38 5.33
N HIS A 22 -4.48 -1.54 5.16
CA HIS A 22 -4.86 -0.53 6.15
C HIS A 22 -5.62 -1.22 7.28
N THR A 23 -4.94 -1.43 8.40
CA THR A 23 -5.44 -2.22 9.54
C THR A 23 -6.73 -1.69 10.18
N PRO A 24 -7.00 -0.37 10.24
CA PRO A 24 -8.26 0.14 10.80
C PRO A 24 -9.50 -0.23 9.98
N THR A 25 -9.38 -0.30 8.65
CA THR A 25 -10.50 -0.61 7.76
C THR A 25 -10.48 -2.04 7.24
N GLY A 26 -9.34 -2.72 7.30
CA GLY A 26 -9.10 -3.98 6.60
C GLY A 26 -8.90 -3.82 5.08
N ALA A 27 -8.87 -2.58 4.56
CA ALA A 27 -8.67 -2.33 3.13
C ALA A 27 -7.30 -2.84 2.70
N SER A 28 -7.27 -3.69 1.68
CA SER A 28 -6.04 -4.27 1.16
C SER A 28 -5.80 -3.81 -0.28
N TYR A 29 -4.58 -3.34 -0.51
CA TYR A 29 -4.11 -2.79 -1.77
C TYR A 29 -2.99 -3.68 -2.28
N ALA A 30 -3.25 -4.46 -3.33
CA ALA A 30 -2.25 -5.31 -3.96
C ALA A 30 -1.54 -4.53 -5.08
N PHE A 31 -0.21 -4.50 -5.00
CA PHE A 31 0.68 -3.90 -5.98
C PHE A 31 1.53 -5.01 -6.58
N GLU A 32 1.40 -5.25 -7.88
CA GLU A 32 2.39 -6.07 -8.58
C GLU A 32 3.70 -5.28 -8.62
N THR A 33 4.76 -5.95 -8.18
CA THR A 33 6.11 -5.40 -8.11
C THR A 33 6.93 -6.06 -9.19
N GLU A 34 7.52 -5.26 -10.08
CA GLU A 34 8.52 -5.74 -11.02
C GLU A 34 9.91 -5.41 -10.43
N PRO A 35 10.53 -6.33 -9.67
CA PRO A 35 11.81 -6.07 -9.01
C PRO A 35 12.92 -5.70 -10.00
N GLU A 36 12.85 -6.20 -11.24
CA GLU A 36 13.83 -5.90 -12.29
C GLU A 36 13.71 -4.47 -12.85
N GLN A 37 12.53 -3.83 -12.72
CA GLN A 37 12.28 -2.49 -13.25
C GLN A 37 12.10 -1.42 -12.16
N GLY A 38 12.03 -1.81 -10.89
CA GLY A 38 11.75 -0.88 -9.79
C GLY A 38 10.39 -0.20 -9.90
N LYS A 39 9.44 -0.81 -10.62
CA LYS A 39 8.10 -0.26 -10.86
C LYS A 39 7.04 -1.00 -10.05
N VAL A 40 6.04 -0.24 -9.62
CA VAL A 40 4.76 -0.74 -9.10
C VAL A 40 3.69 -0.57 -10.16
N SER A 41 2.91 -1.61 -10.41
CA SER A 41 1.66 -1.51 -11.16
C SER A 41 0.62 -0.68 -10.39
N ALA A 42 -0.44 -0.26 -11.10
CA ALA A 42 -1.57 0.39 -10.44
C ALA A 42 -2.16 -0.54 -9.37
N PRO A 43 -2.48 -0.04 -8.16
CA PRO A 43 -3.02 -0.88 -7.10
C PRO A 43 -4.35 -1.48 -7.53
N SER A 44 -4.47 -2.79 -7.43
CA SER A 44 -5.76 -3.46 -7.40
C SER A 44 -6.32 -3.28 -5.99
N VAL A 45 -7.43 -2.57 -5.88
CA VAL A 45 -8.07 -2.24 -4.60
C VAL A 45 -9.18 -3.26 -4.35
N GLU A 46 -9.10 -3.98 -3.24
CA GLU A 46 -10.27 -4.64 -2.71
C GLU A 46 -11.02 -3.65 -1.81
N PRO A 47 -12.28 -3.29 -2.13
CA PRO A 47 -13.04 -2.36 -1.32
C PRO A 47 -13.25 -2.97 0.07
N ALA A 48 -12.94 -2.22 1.12
CA ALA A 48 -13.29 -2.57 2.48
C ALA A 48 -14.30 -1.58 3.04
N ASP A 49 -15.07 -2.03 4.03
CA ASP A 49 -16.06 -1.23 4.74
C ASP A 49 -15.41 0.03 5.32
N ALA A 50 -15.68 1.15 4.66
CA ALA A 50 -15.14 2.46 4.99
C ALA A 50 -15.81 3.02 6.25
N ASN A 51 -15.48 2.47 7.41
CA ASN A 51 -15.81 3.04 8.69
C ASN A 51 -14.54 3.64 9.32
N THR A 52 -14.00 4.67 8.67
CA THR A 52 -12.79 5.36 9.11
C THR A 52 -12.91 6.87 8.88
N ASP A 53 -12.25 7.66 9.72
CA ASP A 53 -12.14 9.11 9.58
C ASP A 53 -11.26 9.55 8.39
N TYR A 54 -10.61 8.60 7.71
CA TYR A 54 -9.77 8.83 6.54
C TYR A 54 -10.57 8.74 5.23
N ALA A 55 -10.31 9.65 4.30
CA ALA A 55 -10.83 9.52 2.94
C ALA A 55 -10.14 8.34 2.23
N GLU A 56 -10.90 7.52 1.49
CA GLU A 56 -10.36 6.39 0.73
C GLU A 56 -9.20 6.82 -0.20
N GLU A 57 -9.31 8.00 -0.81
CA GLU A 57 -8.27 8.57 -1.67
C GLU A 57 -6.95 8.79 -0.92
N GLU A 58 -7.01 9.27 0.33
CA GLU A 58 -5.83 9.48 1.19
C GLU A 58 -5.21 8.14 1.60
N ILE A 59 -6.04 7.15 1.95
CA ILE A 59 -5.58 5.78 2.28
C ILE A 59 -4.87 5.17 1.07
N ARG A 60 -5.47 5.26 -0.12
CA ARG A 60 -4.88 4.74 -1.36
C ARG A 60 -3.58 5.44 -1.72
N LYS A 61 -3.52 6.77 -1.53
CA LYS A 61 -2.31 7.55 -1.79
C LYS A 61 -1.17 7.13 -0.86
N THR A 62 -1.43 7.06 0.45
CA THR A 62 -0.45 6.61 1.44
C THR A 62 -0.01 5.16 1.20
N ALA A 63 -0.94 4.26 0.87
CA ALA A 63 -0.61 2.87 0.52
C ALA A 63 0.32 2.79 -0.70
N THR A 64 0.10 3.63 -1.72
CA THR A 64 0.94 3.70 -2.92
C THR A 64 2.34 4.25 -2.61
N GLU A 65 2.43 5.27 -1.76
CA GLU A 65 3.71 5.83 -1.31
C GLU A 65 4.51 4.79 -0.50
N LEU A 66 3.84 4.06 0.41
CA LEU A 66 4.45 2.96 1.15
C LEU A 66 4.94 1.84 0.23
N ALA A 67 4.15 1.48 -0.78
CA ALA A 67 4.54 0.46 -1.74
C ALA A 67 5.80 0.85 -2.54
N ARG A 68 5.89 2.11 -2.97
CA ARG A 68 7.09 2.65 -3.62
C ARG A 68 8.29 2.67 -2.69
N LEU A 69 8.12 3.12 -1.46
CA LEU A 69 9.19 3.16 -0.46
C LEU A 69 9.72 1.77 -0.12
N ALA A 70 8.85 0.76 -0.01
CA ALA A 70 9.24 -0.62 0.25
C ALA A 70 10.13 -1.20 -0.87
N LEU A 71 9.87 -0.84 -2.12
CA LEU A 71 10.69 -1.27 -3.27
C LEU A 71 12.00 -0.50 -3.38
N VAL A 72 11.96 0.83 -3.21
CA VAL A 72 13.18 1.66 -3.24
C VAL A 72 14.10 1.32 -2.07
N GLY A 73 13.53 1.05 -0.88
CA GLY A 73 14.28 0.64 0.31
C GLY A 73 14.84 -0.79 0.25
N SER A 74 14.27 -1.66 -0.59
CA SER A 74 14.78 -3.02 -0.83
C SER A 74 15.88 -3.07 -1.88
N GLY A 75 16.05 -2.00 -2.67
CA GLY A 75 17.23 -1.79 -3.54
C GLY A 75 18.42 -1.26 -2.73
N LYS A 76 19.05 -2.10 -1.92
CA LYS A 76 20.33 -1.75 -1.30
C LYS A 76 21.47 -1.94 -2.34
N PRO A 77 22.40 -0.98 -2.50
CA PRO A 77 23.57 -1.12 -3.36
C PRO A 77 24.53 -2.22 -2.90
#